data_AF-A0A935P4G6-F1
#
_entry.id   AF-A0A935P4G6-F1
#
_cell.length_a   1.000
_cell.length_b   1.000
_cell.length_c   1.000
_cell.angle_alpha   90.00
_cell.angle_beta   90.00
_cell.angle_gamma   90.00
#
_symmetry.space_group_name_H-M   'P 1'
#
loop_
_entity.id
_entity.type
_entity.pdbx_description
1 polymer ?
#
loop_
_entity_poly.entity_id
_entity_poly.type
_entity_poly.pdbx_seq_one_letter_code
_entity_poly.pdbx_strand_id
1 'polypeptide(L)'
;MSSSGEVHGVLVVSRGGRRTPFSIAELATFERFAQLLSPFLDQMSVHASEQSLIVDESADGMFRTEAMLAQEAPQRGALVRLSPRWVGWTYYLVIGLLVAFAVFVTLAKVSTYSTGPALLRASAKLELVTRTSGNVSRLEVDIGDAVEWGPSSRGSTMGRSGPRSRARARVRRRAAQPCSSQRTLAPVRGAAATAKLHAARAALEEAAGAQPRAQGSSPRSARPGQRVEPGDLVAAMVDGESPLEVIALLPGSDRPQLAAGMTMRVEISGYRYAYQSLLIDSVSAERAGPGRGAPGARAAGEESVSLGGPVVLVRRRLAGAEVAIDGEALSAA
;
A
#
# COMPACT_ATOMS: atom_id res chain seq x y z
N MET A 1 -51.76 -31.80 -68.82
CA MET A 1 -50.49 -31.04 -68.88
C MET A 1 -50.25 -30.52 -67.47
N SER A 2 -49.32 -31.09 -66.71
CA SER A 2 -49.05 -30.65 -65.34
C SER A 2 -48.40 -29.28 -65.40
N SER A 3 -49.07 -28.26 -64.89
CA SER A 3 -48.43 -26.97 -64.61
C SER A 3 -47.45 -27.20 -63.47
N SER A 4 -46.16 -27.35 -63.76
CA SER A 4 -45.14 -27.13 -62.75
C SER A 4 -45.36 -25.71 -62.22
N GLY A 5 -45.57 -25.57 -60.91
CA GLY A 5 -45.81 -24.30 -60.24
C GLY A 5 -44.56 -23.44 -60.21
N GLU A 6 -44.00 -23.11 -61.38
CA GLU A 6 -42.88 -22.19 -61.50
C GLU A 6 -43.38 -20.76 -61.31
N VAL A 7 -42.82 -20.09 -60.31
CA VAL A 7 -43.17 -18.72 -59.98
C VAL A 7 -42.33 -17.79 -60.85
N HIS A 8 -42.98 -17.13 -61.80
CA HIS A 8 -42.31 -16.14 -62.66
C HIS A 8 -42.43 -14.73 -62.08
N GLY A 9 -41.31 -14.16 -61.63
CA GLY A 9 -41.22 -12.76 -61.23
C GLY A 9 -40.89 -11.86 -62.42
N VAL A 10 -41.72 -10.84 -62.68
CA VAL A 10 -41.47 -9.83 -63.74
C VAL A 10 -41.06 -8.50 -63.11
N LEU A 11 -39.81 -8.07 -63.36
CA LEU A 11 -39.33 -6.75 -62.95
C LEU A 11 -39.64 -5.71 -64.03
N VAL A 12 -40.60 -4.82 -63.77
CA VAL A 12 -40.92 -3.72 -64.67
C VAL A 12 -40.25 -2.44 -64.18
N VAL A 13 -39.27 -1.94 -64.92
CA VAL A 13 -38.61 -0.66 -64.65
C VAL A 13 -39.13 0.39 -65.63
N SER A 14 -39.80 1.43 -65.13
CA SER A 14 -40.28 2.54 -65.95
C SER A 14 -39.54 3.84 -65.61
N ARG A 15 -39.34 4.68 -66.63
CA ARG A 15 -38.73 6.01 -66.50
C ARG A 15 -39.53 6.99 -67.37
N GLY A 16 -39.71 8.22 -66.89
CA GLY A 16 -40.52 9.23 -67.60
C GLY A 16 -39.95 9.59 -68.98
N GLY A 17 -40.83 9.80 -69.97
CA GLY A 17 -40.48 9.92 -71.39
C GLY A 17 -39.62 11.13 -71.82
N ARG A 18 -39.31 12.06 -70.89
CA ARG A 18 -38.37 13.18 -71.14
C ARG A 18 -36.93 12.88 -70.72
N ARG A 19 -36.66 11.69 -70.16
CA ARG A 19 -35.31 11.27 -69.75
C ARG A 19 -34.64 10.45 -70.84
N THR A 20 -33.32 10.41 -70.82
CA THR A 20 -32.52 9.59 -71.73
C THR A 20 -32.89 8.11 -71.60
N PRO A 21 -32.84 7.34 -72.72
CA PRO A 21 -33.06 5.90 -72.68
C PRO A 21 -32.05 5.22 -71.76
N PHE A 22 -32.41 4.04 -71.25
CA PHE A 22 -31.52 3.29 -70.37
C PHE A 22 -30.22 2.96 -71.08
N SER A 23 -29.11 3.27 -70.43
CA SER A 23 -27.79 2.90 -70.93
C SER A 23 -27.56 1.40 -70.76
N ILE A 24 -26.61 0.84 -71.52
CA ILE A 24 -26.21 -0.58 -71.42
C ILE A 24 -25.75 -0.92 -70.00
N ALA A 25 -25.07 0.01 -69.31
CA ALA A 25 -24.62 -0.17 -67.94
C ALA A 25 -25.79 -0.23 -66.93
N GLU A 26 -26.85 0.55 -67.13
CA GLU A 26 -28.06 0.51 -66.30
C GLU A 26 -28.82 -0.81 -66.51
N LEU A 27 -28.93 -1.29 -67.75
CA LEU A 27 -29.55 -2.58 -68.06
C LEU A 27 -28.81 -3.74 -67.37
N ALA A 28 -27.47 -3.76 -67.43
CA ALA A 28 -26.67 -4.77 -66.73
C ALA A 28 -26.85 -4.70 -65.20
N THR A 29 -27.12 -3.51 -64.65
CA THR A 29 -27.39 -3.34 -63.22
C THR A 29 -28.77 -3.90 -62.84
N PHE A 30 -29.80 -3.68 -63.67
CA PHE A 30 -31.12 -4.25 -63.44
C PHE A 30 -31.13 -5.77 -63.54
N GLU A 31 -30.35 -6.35 -64.46
CA GLU A 31 -30.19 -7.79 -64.57
C GLU A 31 -29.56 -8.40 -63.32
N ARG A 32 -28.48 -7.80 -62.80
CA ARG A 32 -27.87 -8.21 -61.52
C ARG A 32 -28.83 -8.08 -60.35
N PHE A 33 -29.61 -7.01 -60.33
CA PHE A 33 -30.62 -6.79 -59.29
C PHE A 33 -31.72 -7.86 -59.35
N ALA A 34 -32.20 -8.23 -60.55
CA ALA A 34 -33.16 -9.31 -60.73
C ALA A 34 -32.60 -10.66 -60.25
N GLN A 35 -31.33 -10.95 -60.56
CA GLN A 35 -30.66 -12.17 -60.08
C GLN A 35 -30.55 -12.21 -58.54
N LEU A 36 -30.26 -11.08 -57.89
CA LEU A 36 -30.20 -10.98 -56.44
C LEU A 36 -31.58 -11.08 -55.76
N LEU A 37 -32.63 -10.62 -56.43
CA LEU A 37 -34.01 -10.70 -55.91
C LEU A 37 -34.63 -12.10 -56.05
N SER A 38 -34.14 -12.92 -56.97
CA SER A 38 -34.69 -14.25 -57.25
C SER A 38 -34.94 -15.12 -55.99
N PRO A 39 -33.96 -15.35 -55.09
CA PRO A 39 -34.19 -16.16 -53.90
C PRO A 39 -35.21 -15.55 -52.92
N PHE A 40 -35.35 -14.23 -52.90
CA PHE A 40 -36.31 -13.54 -52.05
C PHE A 40 -37.74 -13.67 -52.58
N LEU A 41 -37.91 -13.58 -53.91
CA LEU A 41 -39.20 -13.83 -54.56
C LEU A 41 -39.62 -15.30 -54.38
N ASP A 42 -38.67 -16.23 -54.48
CA ASP A 42 -38.91 -17.65 -54.23
C ASP A 42 -39.40 -17.88 -52.80
N GLN A 43 -38.68 -17.34 -51.80
CA GLN A 43 -39.09 -17.43 -50.40
C GLN A 43 -40.47 -16.81 -50.11
N MET A 44 -40.77 -15.64 -50.70
CA MET A 44 -42.10 -15.03 -50.54
C MET A 44 -43.19 -15.85 -51.20
N SER A 45 -42.88 -16.52 -52.32
CA SER A 45 -43.84 -17.36 -53.03
C SER A 45 -44.18 -18.63 -52.26
N VAL A 46 -43.18 -19.23 -51.59
CA VAL A 46 -43.38 -20.36 -50.68
C VAL A 46 -44.29 -19.93 -49.54
N HIS A 47 -44.03 -18.80 -48.89
CA HIS A 47 -44.89 -18.31 -47.81
C HIS A 47 -46.30 -17.93 -48.26
N ALA A 48 -46.46 -17.34 -49.44
CA ALA A 48 -47.77 -17.03 -50.00
C ALA A 48 -48.56 -18.31 -50.34
N SER A 49 -47.86 -19.34 -50.84
CA SER A 49 -48.45 -20.64 -51.18
C SER A 49 -48.83 -21.44 -49.92
N GLU A 50 -47.98 -21.42 -48.89
CA GLU A 50 -48.28 -21.98 -47.57
C GLU A 50 -49.50 -21.30 -46.95
N GLN A 51 -49.58 -19.96 -47.03
CA GLN A 51 -50.74 -19.22 -46.54
C GLN A 51 -52.01 -19.58 -47.30
N SER A 52 -51.95 -19.73 -48.64
CA SER A 52 -53.13 -20.15 -49.41
C SER A 52 -53.55 -21.59 -49.09
N LEU A 53 -52.60 -22.51 -48.87
CA LEU A 53 -52.90 -23.87 -48.44
C LEU A 53 -53.54 -23.92 -47.05
N ILE A 54 -53.03 -23.10 -46.11
CA ILE A 54 -53.63 -22.95 -44.79
C ILE A 54 -55.06 -22.39 -44.89
N VAL A 55 -55.30 -21.42 -45.78
CA VAL A 55 -56.65 -20.85 -46.02
C VAL A 55 -57.60 -21.87 -46.66
N ASP A 56 -57.14 -22.67 -47.63
CA ASP A 56 -57.94 -23.74 -48.25
C ASP A 56 -58.23 -24.89 -47.29
N GLU A 57 -57.27 -25.29 -46.44
CA GLU A 57 -57.46 -26.34 -45.43
C GLU A 57 -58.32 -25.86 -44.24
N SER A 58 -58.29 -24.56 -43.93
CA SER A 58 -59.16 -23.98 -42.89
C SER A 58 -60.60 -23.71 -43.35
N ALA A 59 -60.88 -23.78 -44.66
CA ALA A 59 -62.24 -23.83 -45.19
C ALA A 59 -62.98 -25.14 -44.81
N ASP A 60 -62.25 -26.17 -44.38
CA ASP A 60 -62.79 -27.47 -43.91
C ASP A 60 -63.28 -27.44 -42.44
N GLY A 61 -63.50 -26.24 -41.88
CA GLY A 61 -64.32 -26.04 -40.68
C GLY A 61 -63.59 -26.17 -39.34
N MET A 62 -62.26 -26.23 -39.31
CA MET A 62 -61.51 -26.30 -38.04
C MET A 62 -61.48 -24.97 -37.27
N PHE A 63 -61.63 -23.82 -37.93
CA PHE A 63 -61.62 -22.50 -37.29
C PHE A 63 -62.97 -21.79 -37.41
N ARG A 64 -63.43 -21.17 -36.31
CA ARG A 64 -64.63 -20.32 -36.32
C ARG A 64 -64.38 -19.10 -37.21
N THR A 65 -65.33 -18.78 -38.09
CA THR A 65 -65.26 -17.66 -39.04
C THR A 65 -64.92 -16.32 -38.37
N GLU A 66 -65.33 -16.12 -37.13
CA GLU A 66 -65.03 -14.94 -36.31
C GLU A 66 -63.54 -14.78 -35.98
N ALA A 67 -62.81 -15.90 -35.81
CA ALA A 67 -61.37 -15.89 -35.54
C ALA A 67 -60.55 -15.55 -36.79
N MET A 68 -60.99 -16.00 -37.97
CA MET A 68 -60.35 -15.67 -39.24
C MET A 68 -60.52 -14.17 -39.58
N LEU A 69 -61.73 -13.64 -39.42
CA LEU A 69 -62.00 -12.20 -39.61
C LEU A 69 -61.21 -11.30 -38.64
N ALA A 70 -60.95 -11.77 -37.41
CA ALA A 70 -60.16 -11.02 -36.43
C ALA A 70 -58.64 -11.02 -36.74
N GLN A 71 -58.15 -12.00 -37.50
CA GLN A 71 -56.75 -12.11 -37.88
C GLN A 71 -56.42 -11.37 -39.18
N GLU A 72 -57.36 -11.30 -40.11
CA GLU A 72 -57.24 -10.47 -41.33
C GLU A 72 -57.36 -8.97 -41.05
N ALA A 73 -57.90 -8.58 -39.90
CA ALA A 73 -57.93 -7.19 -39.48
C ALA A 73 -56.48 -6.67 -39.35
N PRO A 74 -56.08 -5.63 -40.11
CA PRO A 74 -54.69 -5.17 -40.14
C PRO A 74 -54.24 -4.69 -38.75
N GLN A 75 -53.49 -5.53 -38.02
CA GLN A 75 -52.96 -5.25 -36.69
C GLN A 75 -51.78 -4.25 -36.70
N ARG A 76 -51.75 -3.30 -37.62
CA ARG A 76 -50.80 -2.18 -37.56
C ARG A 76 -51.33 -1.16 -36.54
N GLY A 77 -50.79 -1.21 -35.32
CA GLY A 77 -51.04 -0.20 -34.29
C GLY A 77 -52.06 -0.59 -33.24
N ALA A 78 -52.23 -1.89 -32.92
CA ALA A 78 -52.90 -2.29 -31.70
C ALA A 78 -52.05 -1.81 -30.50
N LEU A 79 -52.30 -0.59 -30.02
CA LEU A 79 -51.73 -0.11 -28.77
C LEU A 79 -52.10 -1.14 -27.71
N VAL A 80 -51.08 -1.76 -27.10
CA VAL A 80 -51.26 -2.59 -25.92
C VAL A 80 -51.98 -1.71 -24.90
N ARG A 81 -53.27 -1.95 -24.72
CA ARG A 81 -54.10 -1.24 -23.75
C ARG A 81 -53.71 -1.75 -22.36
N LEU A 82 -52.56 -1.31 -21.87
CA LEU A 82 -52.16 -1.47 -20.48
C LEU A 82 -53.25 -0.79 -19.64
N SER A 83 -53.87 -1.56 -18.75
CA SER A 83 -54.90 -1.06 -17.86
C SER A 83 -54.35 0.14 -17.06
N PRO A 84 -54.96 1.34 -17.17
CA PRO A 84 -54.31 2.61 -16.82
C PRO A 84 -54.11 2.85 -15.32
N ARG A 85 -54.75 2.07 -14.43
CA ARG A 85 -54.76 2.38 -12.99
C ARG A 85 -53.46 2.04 -12.27
N TRP A 86 -52.72 1.00 -12.68
CA TRP A 86 -51.46 0.64 -12.02
C TRP A 86 -50.29 1.51 -12.47
N VAL A 87 -50.29 1.93 -13.75
CA VAL A 87 -49.21 2.75 -14.34
C VAL A 87 -49.00 4.06 -13.59
N GLY A 88 -50.09 4.71 -13.16
CA GLY A 88 -50.01 5.95 -12.40
C GLY A 88 -49.25 5.79 -11.08
N TRP A 89 -49.56 4.75 -10.29
CA TRP A 89 -48.88 4.50 -9.03
C TRP A 89 -47.43 4.03 -9.22
N THR A 90 -47.19 3.15 -10.21
CA THR A 90 -45.84 2.68 -10.53
C THR A 90 -44.94 3.83 -10.96
N TYR A 91 -45.46 4.81 -11.72
CA TYR A 91 -44.71 6.01 -12.08
C TYR A 91 -44.26 6.81 -10.84
N TYR A 92 -45.16 7.05 -9.88
CA TYR A 92 -44.79 7.73 -8.64
C TYR A 92 -43.81 6.91 -7.79
N LEU A 93 -43.91 5.58 -7.80
CA LEU A 93 -42.95 4.71 -7.12
C LEU A 93 -41.57 4.84 -7.75
N VAL A 94 -41.46 4.81 -9.08
CA VAL A 94 -40.20 4.99 -9.81
C VAL A 94 -39.61 6.37 -9.54
N ILE A 95 -40.42 7.43 -9.55
CA ILE A 95 -39.96 8.78 -9.16
C ILE A 95 -39.47 8.80 -7.72
N GLY A 96 -40.22 8.19 -6.79
CA GLY A 96 -39.83 8.11 -5.38
C GLY A 96 -38.50 7.39 -5.20
N LEU A 97 -38.29 6.28 -5.91
CA LEU A 97 -37.03 5.54 -5.92
C LEU A 97 -35.88 6.38 -6.48
N LEU A 98 -36.13 7.11 -7.57
CA LEU A 98 -35.14 7.98 -8.21
C LEU A 98 -34.75 9.16 -7.31
N VAL A 99 -35.72 9.76 -6.63
CA VAL A 99 -35.47 10.82 -5.63
C VAL A 99 -34.70 10.25 -4.44
N ALA A 100 -35.10 9.08 -3.92
CA ALA A 100 -34.39 8.42 -2.82
C ALA A 100 -32.94 8.08 -3.21
N PHE A 101 -32.71 7.62 -4.43
CA PHE A 101 -31.37 7.37 -4.97
C PHE A 101 -30.55 8.67 -5.09
N ALA A 102 -31.13 9.75 -5.60
CA ALA A 102 -30.46 11.05 -5.67
C ALA A 102 -30.11 11.60 -4.28
N VAL A 103 -31.01 11.46 -3.31
CA VAL A 103 -30.77 11.81 -1.90
C VAL A 103 -29.66 10.92 -1.32
N PHE A 104 -29.66 9.62 -1.62
CA PHE A 104 -28.62 8.71 -1.17
C PHE A 104 -27.25 9.10 -1.73
N VAL A 105 -27.13 9.34 -3.03
CA VAL A 105 -25.85 9.72 -3.66
C VAL A 105 -25.33 11.07 -3.15
N THR A 106 -26.22 12.00 -2.79
CA THR A 106 -25.81 13.32 -2.27
C THR A 106 -25.43 13.30 -0.78
N LEU A 107 -26.05 12.44 0.03
CA LEU A 107 -25.81 12.38 1.48
C LEU A 107 -24.83 11.26 1.89
N ALA A 108 -24.66 10.22 1.09
CA ALA A 108 -23.79 9.10 1.42
C ALA A 108 -22.32 9.53 1.40
N LYS A 109 -21.68 9.44 2.56
CA LYS A 109 -20.22 9.60 2.68
C LYS A 109 -19.57 8.26 2.35
N VAL A 110 -18.88 8.20 1.22
CA VAL A 110 -18.05 7.03 0.87
C VAL A 110 -16.76 7.13 1.67
N SER A 111 -16.54 6.18 2.58
CA SER A 111 -15.27 6.06 3.29
C SER A 111 -14.23 5.46 2.34
N THR A 112 -13.23 6.26 1.94
CA THR A 112 -12.06 5.76 1.21
C THR A 112 -11.02 5.27 2.20
N TYR A 113 -10.50 4.06 1.97
CA TYR A 113 -9.47 3.45 2.79
C TYR A 113 -8.14 3.48 2.06
N SER A 114 -7.07 3.80 2.78
CA SER A 114 -5.71 3.77 2.28
C SER A 114 -4.96 2.63 2.96
N THR A 115 -4.23 1.84 2.19
CA THR A 115 -3.46 0.68 2.67
C THR A 115 -2.01 0.83 2.29
N GLY A 116 -1.12 0.38 3.18
CA GLY A 116 0.31 0.45 2.96
C GLY A 116 1.12 -0.28 4.03
N PRO A 117 2.39 -0.57 3.76
CA PRO A 117 3.25 -1.26 4.72
C PRO A 117 3.52 -0.37 5.94
N ALA A 118 3.66 -1.00 7.11
CA ALA A 118 4.01 -0.32 8.34
C ALA A 118 5.24 -0.95 8.98
N LEU A 119 6.04 -0.11 9.64
CA LEU A 119 7.25 -0.49 10.36
C LEU A 119 7.07 -0.15 11.83
N LEU A 120 7.44 -1.08 12.71
CA LEU A 120 7.56 -0.83 14.14
C LEU A 120 8.99 -0.41 14.46
N ARG A 121 9.14 0.70 15.20
CA ARG A 121 10.44 1.25 15.56
C ARG A 121 10.48 1.56 17.04
N ALA A 122 11.52 1.11 17.73
CA ALA A 122 11.83 1.59 19.07
C ALA A 122 12.47 2.99 19.02
N SER A 123 11.96 3.92 19.83
CA SER A 123 12.36 5.33 19.74
C SER A 123 13.73 5.63 20.36
N ALA A 124 14.15 4.91 21.42
CA ALA A 124 15.44 5.18 22.07
C ALA A 124 16.49 4.16 21.64
N LYS A 125 17.41 4.63 20.79
CA LYS A 125 18.63 3.93 20.42
C LYS A 125 19.80 4.60 21.14
N LEU A 126 20.48 3.86 22.01
CA LEU A 126 21.72 4.28 22.64
C LEU A 126 22.89 3.78 21.81
N GLU A 127 23.68 4.70 21.27
CA GLU A 127 24.87 4.38 20.48
C GLU A 127 26.12 4.41 21.36
N LEU A 128 26.80 3.26 21.46
CA LEU A 128 28.08 3.13 22.14
C LEU A 128 29.21 3.40 21.15
N VAL A 129 29.84 4.57 21.30
CA VAL A 129 31.03 4.96 20.54
C VAL A 129 32.30 4.77 21.35
N THR A 130 33.37 4.32 20.70
CA THR A 130 34.70 4.23 21.31
C THR A 130 35.25 5.63 21.61
N ARG A 131 35.72 5.83 22.84
CA ARG A 131 36.41 7.07 23.23
C ARG A 131 37.92 7.03 22.99
N THR A 132 38.46 5.84 22.78
CA THR A 132 39.91 5.61 22.65
C THR A 132 40.15 4.59 21.56
N SER A 133 41.24 4.76 20.80
CA SER A 133 41.65 3.77 19.82
C SER A 133 42.15 2.50 20.50
N GLY A 134 41.81 1.36 19.92
CA GLY A 134 42.15 0.06 20.47
C GLY A 134 41.80 -1.08 19.53
N ASN A 135 42.22 -2.28 19.88
CA ASN A 135 41.81 -3.48 19.16
C ASN A 135 40.76 -4.22 20.00
N VAL A 136 39.65 -4.65 19.36
CA VAL A 136 38.57 -5.37 20.02
C VAL A 136 39.03 -6.80 20.31
N SER A 137 39.35 -7.12 21.56
CA SER A 137 39.86 -8.45 21.93
C SER A 137 38.78 -9.52 22.02
N ARG A 138 37.57 -9.16 22.46
CA ARG A 138 36.42 -10.07 22.59
C ARG A 138 35.11 -9.28 22.67
N LEU A 139 34.05 -9.84 22.11
CA LEU A 139 32.67 -9.37 22.26
C LEU A 139 31.93 -10.38 23.14
N GLU A 140 31.27 -9.89 24.19
CA GLU A 140 30.59 -10.74 25.20
C GLU A 140 29.07 -10.83 24.98
N VAL A 141 28.52 -10.09 24.02
CA VAL A 141 27.08 -9.96 23.78
C VAL A 141 26.81 -10.11 22.29
N ASP A 142 25.95 -11.04 21.89
CA ASP A 142 25.53 -11.24 20.51
C ASP A 142 24.31 -10.38 20.13
N ILE A 143 24.04 -10.32 18.82
CA ILE A 143 22.95 -9.51 18.26
C ILE A 143 21.62 -10.12 18.71
N GLY A 144 20.75 -9.31 19.32
CA GLY A 144 19.46 -9.76 19.86
C GLY A 144 19.51 -10.24 21.31
N ASP A 145 20.68 -10.28 21.95
CA ASP A 145 20.76 -10.60 23.38
C ASP A 145 20.19 -9.46 24.23
N ALA A 146 19.34 -9.81 25.19
CA ALA A 146 18.92 -8.90 26.24
C ALA A 146 20.07 -8.68 27.23
N VAL A 147 20.44 -7.42 27.49
CA VAL A 147 21.58 -7.08 28.35
C VAL A 147 21.10 -6.28 29.55
N GLU A 148 20.99 -6.92 30.71
CA GLU A 148 20.78 -6.20 31.96
C GLU A 148 22.06 -5.45 32.38
N TRP A 149 21.95 -4.13 32.53
CA TRP A 149 23.03 -3.31 33.05
C TRP A 149 23.18 -3.49 34.57
N GLY A 150 24.05 -4.41 34.97
CA GLY A 150 24.44 -4.57 36.38
C GLY A 150 25.56 -3.61 36.82
N PRO A 151 25.68 -3.28 38.12
CA PRO A 151 26.82 -2.54 38.68
C PRO A 151 28.17 -3.27 38.59
N SER A 152 28.21 -4.48 38.01
CA SER A 152 29.36 -5.39 37.93
C SER A 152 30.31 -5.15 36.75
N SER A 153 30.08 -4.16 35.87
CA SER A 153 31.12 -3.75 34.90
C SER A 153 32.28 -2.97 35.56
N ARG A 154 32.16 -2.65 36.85
CA ARG A 154 33.29 -2.26 37.72
C ARG A 154 33.98 -3.53 38.26
N GLY A 155 34.80 -4.15 37.41
CA GLY A 155 35.81 -5.12 37.86
C GLY A 155 35.50 -6.57 37.56
N SER A 156 35.38 -6.93 36.27
CA SER A 156 35.71 -8.31 35.89
C SER A 156 37.23 -8.48 35.94
N THR A 157 37.64 -9.17 36.98
CA THR A 157 39.01 -9.57 37.26
C THR A 157 39.52 -10.39 36.10
N MET A 158 40.38 -9.76 35.30
CA MET A 158 41.32 -10.35 34.37
C MET A 158 41.86 -11.66 34.96
N GLY A 159 41.41 -12.78 34.40
CA GLY A 159 41.99 -14.09 34.64
C GLY A 159 43.50 -14.03 34.44
N ARG A 160 44.22 -14.43 35.48
CA ARG A 160 45.67 -14.59 35.49
C ARG A 160 46.12 -15.51 34.35
N SER A 161 46.80 -14.93 33.37
CA SER A 161 47.95 -15.56 32.73
C SER A 161 48.95 -14.46 32.35
N GLY A 162 50.10 -14.44 33.04
CA GLY A 162 51.27 -13.66 32.64
C GLY A 162 51.87 -14.19 31.32
N PRO A 163 52.86 -13.50 30.72
CA PRO A 163 53.83 -12.63 31.36
C PRO A 163 54.03 -11.28 30.63
N ARG A 164 53.62 -10.16 31.24
CA ARG A 164 54.04 -8.80 30.82
C ARG A 164 54.75 -8.06 31.95
N SER A 165 55.85 -8.63 32.42
CA SER A 165 56.76 -8.07 33.43
C SER A 165 58.03 -7.44 32.84
N ARG A 166 57.99 -6.84 31.63
CA ARG A 166 59.17 -6.15 31.06
C ARG A 166 58.97 -4.74 30.48
N ALA A 167 57.77 -4.16 30.48
CA ALA A 167 57.55 -2.80 29.97
C ALA A 167 57.37 -1.72 31.08
N ARG A 168 56.93 -2.09 32.29
CA ARG A 168 56.69 -1.12 33.39
C ARG A 168 57.93 -0.78 34.24
N ALA A 169 59.07 -1.43 33.99
CA ALA A 169 60.33 -1.13 34.68
C ALA A 169 61.16 0.01 34.05
N ARG A 170 60.80 0.49 32.84
CA ARG A 170 61.53 1.60 32.17
C ARG A 170 60.95 2.99 32.39
N VAL A 171 59.71 3.12 32.84
CA VAL A 171 59.07 4.44 33.06
C VAL A 171 59.21 4.92 34.52
N ARG A 172 59.50 4.01 35.46
CA ARG A 172 59.66 4.35 36.89
C ARG A 172 61.10 4.63 37.35
N ARG A 173 62.10 4.43 36.47
CA ARG A 173 63.53 4.71 36.75
C ARG A 173 64.04 6.06 36.21
N ARG A 174 63.17 6.92 35.66
CA ARG A 174 63.52 8.30 35.26
C ARG A 174 63.00 9.40 36.20
N ALA A 175 62.30 9.04 37.28
CA ALA A 175 61.74 10.00 38.25
C ALA A 175 62.53 10.09 39.58
N ALA A 176 63.73 9.49 39.65
CA ALA A 176 64.62 9.60 40.79
C ALA A 176 66.05 9.91 40.30
N GLN A 177 66.25 11.13 39.80
CA GLN A 177 67.56 11.76 39.71
C GLN A 177 67.44 13.13 40.38
N PRO A 178 68.08 13.35 41.55
CA PRO A 178 68.20 14.67 42.12
C PRO A 178 69.43 15.33 41.48
N CYS A 179 69.22 16.32 40.62
CA CYS A 179 70.25 17.29 40.30
C CYS A 179 69.69 18.69 40.50
N SER A 180 70.25 19.31 41.54
CA SER A 180 70.30 20.74 41.82
C SER A 180 70.52 21.60 40.58
N SER A 181 69.71 22.64 40.40
CA SER A 181 70.15 24.05 40.48
C SER A 181 69.03 25.00 40.05
N GLN A 182 68.68 25.89 40.98
CA GLN A 182 68.24 27.28 40.86
C GLN A 182 67.25 27.73 39.75
N ARG A 183 66.09 28.21 40.25
CA ARG A 183 65.33 29.44 39.90
C ARG A 183 65.03 29.69 38.40
N THR A 184 63.79 29.99 37.98
CA THR A 184 62.97 31.13 38.46
C THR A 184 61.51 31.02 37.94
N LEU A 185 60.53 31.33 38.81
CA LEU A 185 59.17 31.90 38.57
C LEU A 185 58.23 31.32 37.48
N ALA A 186 57.15 30.64 37.91
CA ALA A 186 55.75 30.86 37.47
C ALA A 186 54.76 29.92 38.20
N PRO A 187 53.96 30.38 39.19
CA PRO A 187 52.99 29.54 39.89
C PRO A 187 51.54 29.90 39.53
N VAL A 188 51.03 29.53 38.34
CA VAL A 188 49.56 29.68 38.04
C VAL A 188 48.95 28.53 37.23
N ARG A 189 49.73 27.62 36.62
CA ARG A 189 49.17 26.59 35.72
C ARG A 189 48.72 25.28 36.39
N GLY A 190 49.04 25.06 37.66
CA GLY A 190 48.66 23.84 38.39
C GLY A 190 47.18 23.77 38.80
N ALA A 191 46.61 24.90 39.25
CA ALA A 191 45.24 24.95 39.78
C ALA A 191 44.16 24.87 38.69
N ALA A 192 44.42 25.45 37.50
CA ALA A 192 43.49 25.36 36.37
C ALA A 192 43.44 23.96 35.75
N ALA A 193 44.54 23.21 35.81
CA ALA A 193 44.60 21.83 35.33
C ALA A 193 43.87 20.86 36.28
N THR A 194 44.00 21.06 37.59
CA THR A 194 43.25 20.27 38.59
C THR A 194 41.76 20.60 38.57
N ALA A 195 41.37 21.87 38.43
CA ALA A 195 39.96 22.27 38.34
C ALA A 195 39.25 21.66 37.11
N LYS A 196 39.90 21.60 35.94
CA LYS A 196 39.36 20.92 34.75
C LYS A 196 39.21 19.41 34.96
N LEU A 197 40.12 18.79 35.70
CA LEU A 197 40.09 17.36 36.01
C LEU A 197 38.95 17.04 36.99
N HIS A 198 38.69 17.90 37.99
CA HIS A 198 37.55 17.77 38.89
C HIS A 198 36.21 18.03 38.20
N ALA A 199 36.12 19.03 37.31
CA ALA A 199 34.91 19.29 36.53
C ALA A 199 34.57 18.15 35.56
N ALA A 200 35.57 17.56 34.89
CA ALA A 200 35.39 16.40 34.03
C ALA A 200 34.97 15.14 34.82
N ARG A 201 35.44 15.01 36.08
CA ARG A 201 35.09 13.90 36.97
C ARG A 201 33.67 14.03 37.52
N ALA A 202 33.24 15.24 37.88
CA ALA A 202 31.88 15.53 38.30
C ALA A 202 30.88 15.28 37.15
N ALA A 203 31.19 15.73 35.92
CA ALA A 203 30.35 15.47 34.74
C ALA A 203 30.24 13.97 34.40
N LEU A 204 31.27 13.18 34.70
CA LEU A 204 31.25 11.71 34.56
C LEU A 204 30.40 11.02 35.64
N GLU A 205 30.39 11.56 36.86
CA GLU A 205 29.58 11.04 37.97
C GLU A 205 28.09 11.39 37.79
N GLU A 206 27.79 12.58 37.25
CA GLU A 206 26.44 13.02 36.92
C GLU A 206 25.85 12.23 35.74
N ALA A 207 26.66 11.94 34.71
CA ALA A 207 26.27 11.06 33.61
C ALA A 207 26.15 9.57 34.02
N ALA A 208 26.80 9.15 35.11
CA ALA A 208 26.71 7.78 35.64
C ALA A 208 25.52 7.57 36.59
N GLY A 209 24.77 8.62 36.93
CA GLY A 209 23.58 8.56 37.79
C GLY A 209 22.26 8.29 37.04
N ALA A 210 22.23 8.42 35.71
CA ALA A 210 21.06 8.08 34.91
C ALA A 210 21.16 6.61 34.47
N GLN A 211 20.29 5.75 35.02
CA GLN A 211 20.21 4.32 34.67
C GLN A 211 19.11 4.06 33.62
N PRO A 212 19.45 3.84 32.34
CA PRO A 212 18.53 3.24 31.37
C PRO A 212 18.60 1.70 31.43
N ARG A 213 17.45 1.02 31.39
CA ARG A 213 17.32 -0.44 31.37
C ARG A 213 17.21 -0.93 29.92
N ALA A 214 18.34 -1.21 29.27
CA ALA A 214 18.37 -1.64 27.88
C ALA A 214 17.94 -3.10 27.69
N GLN A 215 17.12 -3.39 26.66
CA GLN A 215 16.87 -4.75 26.17
C GLN A 215 16.91 -4.70 24.64
N GLY A 216 17.81 -5.49 24.04
CA GLY A 216 17.98 -5.60 22.59
C GLY A 216 19.22 -4.88 22.03
N SER A 217 20.07 -5.62 21.32
CA SER A 217 21.27 -5.10 20.63
C SER A 217 21.06 -5.07 19.10
N SER A 218 21.22 -3.90 18.49
CA SER A 218 21.10 -3.67 17.04
C SER A 218 22.46 -3.87 16.32
N PRO A 219 22.54 -3.87 14.97
CA PRO A 219 23.61 -4.56 14.25
C PRO A 219 25.02 -4.05 14.55
N ARG A 220 25.91 -5.02 14.70
CA ARG A 220 27.28 -4.90 15.20
C ARG A 220 28.21 -4.36 14.10
N SER A 221 28.79 -3.16 14.29
CA SER A 221 29.75 -2.58 13.33
C SER A 221 31.19 -3.06 13.55
N ALA A 222 31.52 -3.60 14.72
CA ALA A 222 32.89 -4.01 15.07
C ALA A 222 33.04 -5.54 15.18
N ARG A 223 34.06 -6.10 14.52
CA ARG A 223 34.42 -7.53 14.59
C ARG A 223 35.54 -7.79 15.60
N PRO A 224 35.62 -8.98 16.22
CA PRO A 224 36.79 -9.35 17.02
C PRO A 224 38.07 -9.22 16.18
N GLY A 225 39.10 -8.58 16.75
CA GLY A 225 40.37 -8.30 16.06
C GLY A 225 40.36 -7.06 15.18
N GLN A 226 39.24 -6.34 15.06
CA GLN A 226 39.16 -5.07 14.35
C GLN A 226 39.73 -3.94 15.20
N ARG A 227 40.58 -3.11 14.58
CA ARG A 227 41.03 -1.86 15.16
C ARG A 227 39.90 -0.84 15.07
N VAL A 228 39.54 -0.26 16.20
CA VAL A 228 38.56 0.82 16.33
C VAL A 228 39.28 2.11 16.68
N GLU A 229 38.86 3.21 16.10
CA GLU A 229 39.34 4.56 16.37
C GLU A 229 38.31 5.32 17.24
N PRO A 230 38.70 6.44 17.87
CA PRO A 230 37.76 7.25 18.64
C PRO A 230 36.64 7.80 17.72
N GLY A 231 35.40 7.57 18.12
CA GLY A 231 34.21 7.95 17.34
C GLY A 231 33.59 6.80 16.55
N ASP A 232 34.25 5.64 16.46
CA ASP A 232 33.67 4.46 15.81
C ASP A 232 32.50 3.89 16.65
N LEU A 233 31.42 3.53 15.97
CA LEU A 233 30.25 2.89 16.58
C LEU A 233 30.55 1.42 16.86
N VAL A 234 30.54 1.02 18.13
CA VAL A 234 30.83 -0.36 18.52
C VAL A 234 29.55 -1.19 18.63
N ALA A 235 28.53 -0.60 19.26
CA ALA A 235 27.24 -1.24 19.47
C ALA A 235 26.12 -0.20 19.52
N ALA A 236 24.93 -0.63 19.17
CA ALA A 236 23.70 0.12 19.40
C ALA A 236 22.79 -0.73 20.28
N MET A 237 22.30 -0.14 21.37
CA MET A 237 21.35 -0.77 22.27
C MET A 237 20.01 -0.07 22.15
N VAL A 238 18.94 -0.83 22.20
CA VAL A 238 17.58 -0.31 22.28
C VAL A 238 17.15 -0.38 23.74
N ASP A 239 16.53 0.68 24.24
CA ASP A 239 15.94 0.63 25.58
C ASP A 239 14.62 -0.16 25.50
N GLY A 240 14.51 -1.24 26.27
CA GLY A 240 13.35 -2.14 26.25
C GLY A 240 12.10 -1.50 26.82
N GLU A 241 12.23 -0.41 27.58
CA GLU A 241 11.10 0.39 28.06
C GLU A 241 10.78 1.57 27.11
N SER A 242 11.46 1.66 25.96
CA SER A 242 11.22 2.73 24.99
C SER A 242 9.79 2.70 24.46
N PRO A 243 9.14 3.87 24.30
CA PRO A 243 7.89 3.93 23.56
C PRO A 243 8.13 3.48 22.12
N LEU A 244 7.35 2.50 21.71
CA LEU A 244 7.32 2.03 20.33
C LEU A 244 6.62 3.06 19.44
N GLU A 245 7.13 3.23 18.23
CA GLU A 245 6.55 4.09 17.20
C GLU A 245 6.17 3.24 16.00
N VAL A 246 4.91 3.34 15.58
CA VAL A 246 4.43 2.77 14.32
C VAL A 246 4.59 3.81 13.23
N ILE A 247 5.30 3.45 12.16
CA ILE A 247 5.50 4.28 10.97
C ILE A 247 4.84 3.58 9.78
N ALA A 248 3.67 4.06 9.37
CA ALA A 248 2.97 3.58 8.19
C ALA A 248 3.35 4.38 6.94
N LEU A 249 3.55 3.69 5.83
CA LEU A 249 3.90 4.22 4.52
C LEU A 249 2.67 4.15 3.62
N LEU A 250 1.94 5.26 3.49
CA LEU A 250 0.71 5.32 2.69
C LEU A 250 0.98 5.97 1.32
N PRO A 251 0.18 5.66 0.28
CA PRO A 251 0.25 6.32 -1.02
C PRO A 251 0.17 7.85 -0.90
N GLY A 252 1.05 8.53 -1.64
CA GLY A 252 1.13 9.99 -1.63
C GLY A 252 -0.08 10.70 -2.24
N SER A 253 -0.89 10.00 -3.03
CA SER A 253 -2.19 10.48 -3.54
C SER A 253 -3.17 10.79 -2.42
N ASP A 254 -3.07 10.08 -1.30
CA ASP A 254 -4.09 10.08 -0.25
C ASP A 254 -3.82 11.15 0.81
N ARG A 255 -2.69 11.88 0.69
CA ARG A 255 -2.27 12.91 1.64
C ARG A 255 -3.37 13.93 2.01
N PRO A 256 -4.13 14.50 1.07
CA PRO A 256 -5.15 15.50 1.41
C PRO A 256 -6.27 14.96 2.29
N GLN A 257 -6.49 13.65 2.27
CA GLN A 257 -7.54 12.98 3.03
C GLN A 257 -7.05 12.48 4.39
N LEU A 258 -5.73 12.48 4.64
CA LEU A 258 -5.12 12.01 5.89
C LEU A 258 -4.91 13.15 6.88
N ALA A 259 -5.41 12.99 8.10
CA ALA A 259 -5.25 13.95 9.19
C ALA A 259 -4.85 13.26 10.50
N ALA A 260 -4.21 14.03 11.39
CA ALA A 260 -4.03 13.61 12.78
C ALA A 260 -5.40 13.41 13.45
N GLY A 261 -5.48 12.43 14.35
CA GLY A 261 -6.72 12.03 15.03
C GLY A 261 -7.59 11.03 14.26
N MET A 262 -7.27 10.72 12.99
CA MET A 262 -7.95 9.62 12.28
C MET A 262 -7.54 8.25 12.84
N THR A 263 -8.40 7.26 12.67
CA THR A 263 -8.11 5.87 13.06
C THR A 263 -7.38 5.12 11.95
N MET A 264 -6.30 4.46 12.31
CA MET A 264 -5.53 3.53 11.50
C MET A 264 -5.68 2.12 12.10
N ARG A 265 -5.77 1.10 11.24
CA ARG A 265 -5.78 -0.30 11.64
C ARG A 265 -4.46 -0.93 11.25
N VAL A 266 -3.77 -1.53 12.20
CA VAL A 266 -2.49 -2.21 11.99
C VAL A 266 -2.70 -3.71 12.17
N GLU A 267 -2.13 -4.49 11.27
CA GLU A 267 -2.06 -5.95 11.31
C GLU A 267 -0.58 -6.36 11.27
N ILE A 268 -0.17 -7.23 12.18
CA ILE A 268 1.19 -7.73 12.25
C ILE A 268 1.29 -9.00 11.42
N SER A 269 2.18 -8.99 10.43
CA SER A 269 2.42 -10.16 9.58
C SER A 269 2.81 -11.37 10.43
N GLY A 270 2.08 -12.48 10.27
CA GLY A 270 2.24 -13.70 11.08
C GLY A 270 1.11 -13.94 12.06
N TYR A 271 0.35 -12.90 12.45
CA TYR A 271 -0.78 -13.00 13.37
C TYR A 271 -2.07 -12.61 12.65
N ARG A 272 -2.72 -13.60 12.02
CA ARG A 272 -4.00 -13.37 11.34
C ARG A 272 -5.07 -12.95 12.34
N TYR A 273 -5.88 -11.96 11.96
CA TYR A 273 -6.99 -11.43 12.75
C TYR A 273 -6.60 -10.62 14.00
N ALA A 274 -5.30 -10.43 14.26
CA ALA A 274 -4.80 -9.55 15.30
C ALA A 274 -4.79 -8.10 14.78
N TYR A 275 -5.88 -7.37 15.04
CA TYR A 275 -6.04 -6.00 14.59
C TYR A 275 -5.95 -5.02 15.74
N GLN A 276 -5.05 -4.04 15.62
CA GLN A 276 -4.98 -2.94 16.56
C GLN A 276 -5.48 -1.66 15.92
N SER A 277 -6.50 -1.04 16.52
CA SER A 277 -6.98 0.29 16.13
C SER A 277 -6.16 1.35 16.87
N LEU A 278 -5.48 2.19 16.10
CA LEU A 278 -4.60 3.24 16.59
C LEU A 278 -5.05 4.59 16.04
N LEU A 279 -4.84 5.66 16.80
CA LEU A 279 -5.05 7.02 16.30
C LEU A 279 -3.77 7.52 15.63
N ILE A 280 -3.91 8.33 14.59
CA ILE A 280 -2.77 8.97 13.93
C ILE A 280 -2.32 10.17 14.78
N ASP A 281 -1.05 10.22 15.17
CA ASP A 281 -0.51 11.39 15.87
C ASP A 281 -0.09 12.48 14.90
N SER A 282 0.63 12.09 13.85
CA SER A 282 1.17 13.02 12.88
C SER A 282 1.24 12.42 11.49
N VAL A 283 1.05 13.28 10.50
CA VAL A 283 1.16 12.96 9.07
C VAL A 283 2.21 13.88 8.48
N SER A 284 3.26 13.32 7.90
CA SER A 284 4.33 14.09 7.26
C SER A 284 3.76 14.99 6.16
N ALA A 285 4.22 16.25 6.11
CA ALA A 285 3.88 17.18 5.03
C ALA A 285 4.66 16.87 3.74
N GLU A 286 5.82 16.26 3.87
CA GLU A 286 6.70 15.94 2.76
C GLU A 286 6.35 14.56 2.17
N ARG A 287 6.17 14.52 0.85
CA ARG A 287 6.05 13.28 0.07
C ARG A 287 7.46 12.72 -0.15
N ALA A 288 7.75 11.56 0.42
CA ALA A 288 9.01 10.87 0.13
C ALA A 288 8.93 10.28 -1.28
N GLY A 289 9.89 10.65 -2.15
CA GLY A 289 9.93 10.19 -3.52
C GLY A 289 10.32 8.70 -3.67
N PRO A 290 10.01 8.07 -4.80
CA PRO A 290 10.38 6.67 -5.07
C PRO A 290 11.91 6.52 -4.98
N GLY A 291 12.39 5.59 -4.16
CA GLY A 291 13.82 5.30 -3.96
C GLY A 291 14.53 6.15 -2.89
N ARG A 292 13.97 7.27 -2.42
CA ARG A 292 14.39 7.89 -1.16
C ARG A 292 13.58 7.28 -0.04
N GLY A 293 14.07 6.16 0.50
CA GLY A 293 13.63 5.68 1.80
C GLY A 293 13.65 6.86 2.76
N ALA A 294 12.51 7.16 3.38
CA ALA A 294 12.36 8.28 4.29
C ALA A 294 13.57 8.35 5.24
N PRO A 295 14.05 9.53 5.64
CA PRO A 295 15.18 9.65 6.57
C PRO A 295 15.01 8.81 7.84
N GLY A 296 13.75 8.52 8.24
CA GLY A 296 13.42 7.62 9.35
C GLY A 296 13.35 6.12 9.02
N ALA A 297 13.15 5.72 7.76
CA ALA A 297 13.10 4.32 7.32
C ALA A 297 14.49 3.77 6.94
N ARG A 298 15.44 4.63 6.52
CA ARG A 298 16.80 4.23 6.12
C ARG A 298 17.69 3.77 7.29
N ALA A 299 17.25 3.97 8.53
CA ALA A 299 17.98 3.59 9.74
C ALA A 299 17.56 2.23 10.33
N ALA A 300 16.51 1.59 9.78
CA ALA A 300 16.14 0.22 10.09
C ALA A 300 16.80 -0.70 9.06
N GLY A 301 17.58 -1.67 9.53
CA GLY A 301 18.54 -2.44 8.74
C GLY A 301 17.95 -3.15 7.50
N GLU A 302 18.80 -3.24 6.47
CA GLU A 302 18.89 -4.11 5.28
C GLU A 302 17.65 -4.58 4.50
N GLU A 303 16.42 -4.51 5.02
CA GLU A 303 15.21 -4.88 4.28
C GLU A 303 14.64 -3.65 3.56
N SER A 304 15.18 -3.36 2.38
CA SER A 304 14.69 -2.28 1.53
C SER A 304 13.28 -2.59 1.06
N VAL A 305 12.26 -2.09 1.77
CA VAL A 305 10.86 -2.13 1.30
C VAL A 305 10.79 -1.32 0.01
N SER A 306 10.62 -2.01 -1.11
CA SER A 306 10.52 -1.39 -2.43
C SER A 306 9.19 -0.66 -2.53
N LEU A 307 9.25 0.67 -2.59
CA LEU A 307 8.07 1.52 -2.71
C LEU A 307 7.83 1.87 -4.18
N GLY A 308 6.67 1.49 -4.70
CA GLY A 308 6.27 1.70 -6.09
C GLY A 308 5.85 3.14 -6.46
N GLY A 309 6.09 4.14 -5.60
CA GLY A 309 5.64 5.51 -5.84
C GLY A 309 5.92 6.48 -4.69
N PRO A 310 5.43 7.74 -4.78
CA PRO A 310 5.54 8.69 -3.71
C PRO A 310 4.74 8.21 -2.49
N VAL A 311 5.34 8.29 -1.30
CA VAL A 311 4.69 7.86 -0.05
C VAL A 311 4.60 8.99 0.98
N VAL A 312 3.63 8.86 1.86
CA VAL A 312 3.40 9.73 3.02
C VAL A 312 3.65 8.90 4.27
N LEU A 313 4.40 9.48 5.20
CA LEU A 313 4.66 8.87 6.49
C LEU A 313 3.57 9.27 7.47
N VAL A 314 2.93 8.26 8.04
CA VAL A 314 1.98 8.40 9.14
C VAL A 314 2.62 7.79 10.38
N ARG A 315 2.59 8.53 11.49
CA ARG A 315 3.25 8.11 12.73
C ARG A 315 2.28 8.05 13.88
N ARG A 316 2.47 7.06 14.74
CA ARG A 316 1.82 6.92 16.03
C ARG A 316 2.80 6.41 17.07
N ARG A 317 2.91 7.11 18.20
CA ARG A 317 3.60 6.66 19.40
C ARG A 317 2.68 5.79 20.23
N LEU A 318 3.15 4.62 20.59
CA LEU A 318 2.49 3.72 21.52
C LEU A 318 2.84 4.13 22.94
N ALA A 319 1.87 4.05 23.85
CA ALA A 319 2.03 4.49 25.24
C ALA A 319 2.87 3.52 26.09
N GLY A 320 3.23 2.35 25.55
CA GLY A 320 4.04 1.34 26.21
C GLY A 320 5.03 0.69 25.25
N ALA A 321 5.96 -0.06 25.83
CA ALA A 321 6.94 -0.87 25.10
C ALA A 321 6.40 -2.22 24.62
N GLU A 322 5.16 -2.54 24.97
CA GLU A 322 4.49 -3.79 24.62
C GLU A 322 3.35 -3.53 23.64
N VAL A 323 3.32 -4.32 22.56
CA VAL A 323 2.16 -4.43 21.69
C VAL A 323 1.35 -5.62 22.15
N ALA A 324 0.22 -5.37 22.81
CA ALA A 324 -0.70 -6.44 23.18
C ALA A 324 -1.44 -6.96 21.94
N ILE A 325 -1.20 -8.23 21.58
CA ILE A 325 -1.98 -9.01 20.62
C ILE A 325 -2.82 -9.99 21.42
N ASP A 326 -4.16 -9.90 21.37
CA ASP A 326 -5.08 -10.85 22.05
C ASP A 326 -4.76 -11.13 23.53
N GLY A 327 -4.19 -10.14 24.23
CA GLY A 327 -3.79 -10.27 25.65
C GLY A 327 -2.37 -10.78 25.89
N GLU A 328 -1.64 -11.13 24.83
CA GLU A 328 -0.22 -11.49 24.87
C GLU A 328 0.64 -10.29 24.46
N ALA A 329 1.56 -9.89 25.33
CA ALA A 329 2.42 -8.75 25.14
C ALA A 329 3.62 -9.12 24.26
N LEU A 330 3.69 -8.57 23.04
CA LEU A 330 4.91 -8.61 22.25
C LEU A 330 5.81 -7.44 22.67
N SER A 331 6.87 -7.77 23.41
CA SER A 331 8.01 -6.88 23.61
C SER A 331 8.85 -6.81 22.34
N ALA A 332 9.32 -5.62 21.97
CA ALA A 332 10.27 -5.49 20.87
C ALA A 332 11.64 -6.03 21.31
N ALA A 333 12.02 -7.19 20.74
CA ALA A 333 13.35 -7.78 20.89
C ALA A 333 14.40 -7.09 20.01
#